data_AF-A0A970NUJ5-F1
#
_entry.id   AF-A0A970NUJ5-F1
#
_cell.length_a   1.000
_cell.length_b   1.000
_cell.length_c   1.000
_cell.angle_alpha   90.00
_cell.angle_beta   90.00
_cell.angle_gamma   90.00
#
_symmetry.space_group_name_H-M   'P 1'
#
loop_
_entity.id
_entity.type
_entity.pdbx_description
1 polymer ?
#
loop_
_entity_poly.entity_id
_entity_poly.type
_entity_poly.pdbx_seq_one_letter_code
_entity_poly.pdbx_strand_id
1 'polypeptide(L)'
;MNQLKQKMSQEISNEMLCSISSTAALGVNGIEKMFMSLSDEILDVIYPSAVSKGVKVIESDGSYSVNLHVIVDLNADIPKVAREAQIKVKEAVEVISGGRVSEVNVHVKGCGRY
;
A
#
# COMPACT_ATOMS: atom_id res chain seq x y z
N MET A 1 10.50 22.06 -22.23
CA MET A 1 11.14 20.83 -21.69
C MET A 1 10.55 20.32 -20.37
N ASN A 2 9.79 21.11 -19.60
CA ASN A 2 9.20 20.65 -18.33
C ASN A 2 7.94 19.75 -18.48
N GLN A 3 7.22 19.84 -19.59
CA GLN A 3 6.01 19.05 -19.85
C GLN A 3 6.32 17.57 -20.20
N LEU A 4 7.51 17.27 -20.73
CA LEU A 4 7.90 15.90 -21.14
C LEU A 4 8.43 15.05 -19.97
N LYS A 5 9.06 15.67 -18.97
CA LYS A 5 9.50 14.96 -17.74
C LYS A 5 8.32 14.59 -16.84
N GLN A 6 7.29 15.44 -16.77
CA GLN A 6 6.07 15.11 -16.04
C GLN A 6 5.29 13.95 -16.68
N LYS A 7 5.22 13.88 -18.02
CA LYS A 7 4.49 12.82 -18.73
C LYS A 7 5.08 11.40 -18.61
N MET A 8 6.40 11.24 -18.41
CA MET A 8 6.99 9.89 -18.23
C MET A 8 6.90 9.37 -16.80
N SER A 9 6.80 10.24 -15.79
CA SER A 9 6.52 9.80 -14.41
C SER A 9 5.07 9.32 -14.25
N GLN A 10 4.19 9.71 -15.18
CA GLN A 10 2.76 9.37 -15.22
C GLN A 10 2.43 7.98 -15.79
N GLU A 11 3.43 7.17 -16.19
CA GLU A 11 3.17 5.80 -16.69
C GLU A 11 3.43 4.70 -15.64
N ILE A 12 3.73 5.06 -14.39
CA ILE A 12 3.67 4.06 -13.33
C ILE A 12 2.21 3.88 -12.99
N SER A 13 1.62 2.80 -13.50
CA SER A 13 0.25 2.44 -13.17
C SER A 13 0.13 2.31 -11.65
N ASN A 14 -0.84 2.99 -11.05
CA ASN A 14 -1.17 2.83 -9.63
C ASN A 14 -1.38 1.35 -9.26
N GLU A 15 -1.87 0.54 -10.19
CA GLU A 15 -1.98 -0.91 -10.03
C GLU A 15 -0.62 -1.57 -9.74
N MET A 16 0.44 -1.14 -10.42
CA MET A 16 1.80 -1.62 -10.17
C MET A 16 2.23 -1.26 -8.74
N LEU A 17 2.05 0.00 -8.32
CA LEU A 17 2.38 0.45 -6.97
C LEU A 17 1.61 -0.33 -5.90
N CYS A 18 0.31 -0.58 -6.11
CA CYS A 18 -0.49 -1.41 -5.21
C CYS A 18 0.03 -2.85 -5.14
N SER A 19 0.36 -3.46 -6.29
CA SER A 19 0.87 -4.84 -6.34
C SER A 19 2.22 -4.99 -5.64
N ILE A 20 3.14 -4.03 -5.81
CA ILE A 20 4.43 -4.04 -5.14
C ILE A 20 4.28 -3.81 -3.64
N SER A 21 3.48 -2.82 -3.25
CA SER A 21 3.19 -2.55 -1.84
C SER A 21 2.58 -3.77 -1.15
N SER A 22 1.69 -4.48 -1.84
CA SER A 22 1.10 -5.73 -1.34
C SER A 22 2.16 -6.81 -1.17
N THR A 23 3.05 -6.97 -2.14
CA THR A 23 4.16 -7.94 -2.08
C THR A 23 5.13 -7.61 -0.95
N ALA A 24 5.49 -6.34 -0.79
CA ALA A 24 6.38 -5.86 0.27
C ALA A 24 5.76 -6.05 1.66
N ALA A 25 4.46 -5.77 1.82
CA ALA A 25 3.73 -6.01 3.05
C ALA A 25 3.64 -7.51 3.40
N LEU A 26 3.32 -8.37 2.43
CA LEU A 26 3.28 -9.84 2.65
C LEU A 26 4.65 -10.43 2.99
N GLY A 27 5.74 -9.76 2.64
CA GLY A 27 7.10 -10.14 3.04
C GLY A 27 7.48 -9.78 4.49
N VAL A 28 6.57 -9.19 5.26
CA VAL A 28 6.77 -8.91 6.69
C VAL A 28 6.31 -10.11 7.51
N ASN A 29 7.18 -10.59 8.39
CA ASN A 29 6.84 -11.70 9.25
C ASN A 29 5.74 -11.30 10.26
N GLY A 30 4.68 -12.11 10.35
CA GLY A 30 3.50 -11.81 11.17
C GLY A 30 2.31 -11.21 10.41
N ILE A 31 2.44 -10.93 9.11
CA ILE A 31 1.30 -10.64 8.23
C ILE A 31 0.87 -11.96 7.56
N GLU A 32 -0.30 -12.48 7.92
CA GLU A 32 -0.86 -13.71 7.35
C GLU A 32 -1.44 -13.41 5.95
N LYS A 33 -2.24 -12.35 5.85
CA LYS A 33 -3.01 -12.00 4.64
C LYS A 33 -3.25 -10.50 4.55
N MET A 34 -3.71 -10.05 3.39
CA MET A 34 -4.23 -8.71 3.16
C MET A 34 -5.71 -8.80 2.78
N PHE A 35 -6.50 -7.77 3.09
CA PHE A 35 -7.94 -7.73 2.82
C PHE A 35 -8.34 -6.35 2.27
N MET A 36 -9.44 -6.24 1.53
CA MET A 36 -9.99 -4.92 1.20
C MET A 36 -11.02 -4.51 2.25
N SER A 37 -10.97 -3.23 2.65
CA SER A 37 -12.06 -2.66 3.45
C SER A 37 -13.29 -2.43 2.58
N LEU A 38 -14.50 -2.58 3.12
CA LEU A 38 -15.76 -2.28 2.42
C LEU A 38 -15.79 -0.84 1.86
N SER A 39 -15.16 0.10 2.57
CA SER A 39 -15.02 1.48 2.11
C SER A 39 -14.12 1.61 0.88
N ASP A 40 -13.10 0.76 0.77
CA ASP A 40 -12.21 0.74 -0.39
C ASP A 40 -12.79 -0.08 -1.54
N GLU A 41 -13.63 -1.09 -1.29
CA GLU A 41 -14.42 -1.78 -2.32
C GLU A 41 -15.35 -0.82 -3.08
N ILE A 42 -16.06 0.04 -2.35
CA ILE A 42 -16.94 1.05 -2.98
C ILE A 42 -16.11 2.06 -3.77
N LEU A 43 -14.93 2.44 -3.26
CA LEU A 43 -14.05 3.38 -3.94
C LEU A 43 -13.43 2.77 -5.19
N ASP A 44 -13.09 1.49 -5.18
CA ASP A 44 -12.55 0.74 -6.33
C ASP A 44 -13.57 0.66 -7.47
N VAL A 45 -14.85 0.48 -7.16
CA VAL A 45 -15.93 0.53 -8.16
C VAL A 45 -16.03 1.91 -8.84
N ILE A 46 -15.68 2.99 -8.13
CA ILE A 46 -15.74 4.36 -8.64
C ILE A 46 -14.40 4.78 -9.30
N TYR A 47 -13.28 4.28 -8.78
CA TYR A 47 -11.91 4.56 -9.21
C TYR A 47 -11.05 3.27 -9.21
N PRO A 48 -11.22 2.40 -10.22
CA PRO A 48 -10.63 1.05 -10.26
C PRO A 48 -9.11 1.01 -10.37
N SER A 49 -8.46 2.15 -10.57
CA SER A 49 -7.00 2.25 -10.61
C SER A 49 -6.38 2.54 -9.24
N ALA A 50 -7.15 2.83 -8.20
CA ALA A 50 -6.63 3.30 -6.92
C ALA A 50 -6.44 2.19 -5.85
N VAL A 51 -7.06 1.02 -6.04
CA VAL A 51 -7.15 -0.03 -5.02
C VAL A 51 -6.81 -1.40 -5.62
N SER A 52 -5.95 -2.19 -4.95
CA SER A 52 -5.70 -3.59 -5.33
C SER A 52 -5.14 -4.38 -4.15
N LYS A 53 -5.59 -5.64 -3.99
CA LYS A 53 -5.03 -6.63 -3.02
C LYS A 53 -4.88 -6.14 -1.57
N GLY A 54 -5.81 -5.31 -1.09
CA GLY A 54 -5.76 -4.73 0.25
C GLY A 54 -4.77 -3.57 0.41
N VAL A 55 -4.38 -2.96 -0.70
CA VAL A 55 -3.59 -1.72 -0.75
C VAL A 55 -4.36 -0.67 -1.51
N LYS A 56 -4.28 0.56 -1.02
CA LYS A 56 -4.73 1.76 -1.72
C LYS A 56 -3.61 2.78 -1.79
N VAL A 57 -3.34 3.26 -2.99
CA VAL A 57 -2.31 4.29 -3.24
C VAL A 57 -2.98 5.54 -3.77
N ILE A 58 -2.69 6.67 -3.13
CA ILE A 58 -3.18 7.99 -3.53
C ILE A 58 -1.96 8.85 -3.81
N GLU A 59 -1.88 9.39 -5.03
CA GLU A 59 -0.90 10.42 -5.38
C GLU A 59 -1.52 11.81 -5.18
N SER A 60 -0.81 12.68 -4.48
CA SER A 60 -1.17 14.10 -4.33
C SER A 60 0.10 14.94 -4.38
N ASP A 61 0.15 15.89 -5.32
CA ASP A 61 1.25 16.85 -5.48
C ASP A 61 2.66 16.23 -5.56
N GLY A 62 2.78 15.04 -6.18
CA GLY A 62 4.05 14.31 -6.30
C GLY A 62 4.50 13.58 -5.03
N SER A 63 3.58 13.41 -4.07
CA SER A 63 3.75 12.58 -2.87
C SER A 63 2.72 11.44 -2.87
N TYR A 64 3.13 10.29 -2.35
CA TYR A 64 2.28 9.10 -2.24
C TYR A 64 1.82 8.87 -0.80
N SER A 65 0.52 8.62 -0.64
CA SER A 65 -0.10 8.09 0.58
C SER A 65 -0.52 6.64 0.32
N VAL A 66 -0.08 5.72 1.18
CA VAL A 66 -0.35 4.28 1.03
C VAL A 66 -1.14 3.78 2.23
N ASN A 67 -2.29 3.16 1.98
CA ASN A 67 -3.10 2.51 3.01
C ASN A 67 -3.03 1.00 2.81
N LEU A 68 -2.64 0.28 3.87
CA LEU A 68 -2.48 -1.17 3.91
C LEU A 68 -3.53 -1.75 4.83
N HIS A 69 -4.19 -2.82 4.38
CA HIS A 69 -5.17 -3.56 5.16
C HIS A 69 -4.68 -4.99 5.34
N VAL A 70 -4.25 -5.31 6.57
CA VAL A 70 -3.50 -6.52 6.88
C VAL A 70 -4.20 -7.34 7.97
N ILE A 71 -4.17 -8.66 7.81
CA ILE A 71 -4.52 -9.63 8.83
C ILE A 71 -3.22 -10.15 9.40
N VAL A 72 -3.05 -10.03 10.71
CA VAL A 72 -1.85 -10.47 11.42
C VAL A 72 -2.09 -11.75 12.20
N ASP A 73 -1.02 -12.51 12.40
CA ASP A 73 -1.04 -13.71 13.25
C ASP A 73 -1.41 -13.37 14.70
N LEU A 74 -2.04 -14.32 15.41
CA LEU A 74 -2.44 -14.16 16.81
C LEU A 74 -1.26 -13.83 17.76
N ASN A 75 -0.06 -14.26 17.40
CA ASN A 75 1.16 -14.07 18.19
C ASN A 75 2.05 -12.93 17.65
N ALA A 76 1.57 -12.15 16.69
CA ALA A 76 2.32 -11.05 16.11
C ALA A 76 2.41 -9.87 17.09
N ASP A 77 3.61 -9.30 17.22
CA ASP A 77 3.81 -8.00 17.86
C ASP A 77 3.32 -6.92 16.90
N ILE A 78 2.06 -6.49 17.07
CA ILE A 78 1.37 -5.57 16.14
C ILE A 78 2.17 -4.29 15.89
N PRO A 79 2.67 -3.55 16.91
CA PRO A 79 3.52 -2.39 16.68
C PRO A 79 4.77 -2.69 15.85
N LYS A 80 5.44 -3.81 16.12
CA LYS A 80 6.65 -4.20 15.39
C LYS A 80 6.34 -4.54 13.93
N VAL A 81 5.31 -5.35 13.70
CA VAL A 81 4.87 -5.76 12.36
C VAL A 81 4.40 -4.56 11.55
N ALA A 82 3.59 -3.67 12.14
CA ALA A 82 3.13 -2.46 11.47
C ALA A 82 4.30 -1.56 11.08
N ARG A 83 5.27 -1.35 11.98
CA ARG A 83 6.46 -0.53 11.70
C ARG A 83 7.32 -1.13 10.60
N GLU A 84 7.53 -2.45 10.61
CA GLU A 84 8.29 -3.13 9.56
C GLU A 84 7.58 -3.03 8.20
N ALA A 85 6.26 -3.20 8.17
CA ALA A 85 5.46 -3.01 6.96
C ALA A 85 5.54 -1.59 6.42
N GLN A 86 5.47 -0.58 7.30
CA GLN A 86 5.62 0.83 6.90
C GLN A 86 6.97 1.09 6.21
N ILE A 87 8.07 0.59 6.79
CA ILE A 87 9.41 0.77 6.25
C ILE A 87 9.54 0.07 4.89
N LYS A 88 9.20 -1.22 4.81
CA LYS A 88 9.33 -2.00 3.57
C LYS A 88 8.50 -1.45 2.42
N VAL A 89 7.25 -1.07 2.69
CA VAL A 89 6.36 -0.51 1.67
C VAL A 89 6.82 0.87 1.23
N LYS A 90 7.24 1.72 2.17
CA LYS A 90 7.81 3.03 1.84
C LYS A 90 9.00 2.90 0.91
N GLU A 91 9.99 2.09 1.28
CA GLU A 91 11.18 1.87 0.47
C GLU A 91 10.82 1.35 -0.93
N ALA A 92 9.95 0.35 -1.02
CA ALA A 92 9.54 -0.22 -2.31
C ALA A 92 8.84 0.81 -3.22
N VAL A 93 7.94 1.63 -2.67
CA VAL A 93 7.21 2.65 -3.43
C VAL A 93 8.13 3.79 -3.84
N GLU A 94 9.02 4.28 -2.97
CA GLU A 94 9.95 5.36 -3.30
C GLU A 94 10.97 4.93 -4.37
N VAL A 95 11.45 3.68 -4.31
CA VAL A 95 12.38 3.11 -5.32
C VAL A 95 11.74 3.05 -6.70
N ILE A 96 10.45 2.70 -6.78
CA ILE A 96 9.79 2.42 -8.06
C ILE A 96 9.16 3.67 -8.63
N SER A 97 8.50 4.47 -7.79
CA SER A 97 7.88 5.73 -8.22
C SER A 97 8.89 6.84 -8.47
N GLY A 98 10.06 6.79 -7.82
CA GLY A 98 11.00 7.92 -7.77
C GLY A 98 10.46 9.14 -7.03
N GLY A 99 9.25 9.06 -6.46
CA GLY A 99 8.63 10.09 -5.64
C GLY A 99 8.78 9.81 -4.15
N ARG A 100 8.25 10.70 -3.31
CA ARG A 100 8.29 10.56 -1.85
C ARG A 100 7.01 9.95 -1.33
N VAL A 101 7.13 9.14 -0.28
CA VAL A 101 5.97 8.63 0.46
C VAL A 101 5.80 9.47 1.72
N SER A 102 4.68 10.20 1.79
CA SER A 102 4.33 11.03 2.94
C SER A 102 3.91 10.20 4.13
N GLU A 103 3.13 9.13 3.89
CA GLU A 103 2.58 8.29 4.93
C GLU A 103 2.33 6.86 4.44
N VAL A 104 2.47 5.91 5.36
CA VAL A 104 2.02 4.54 5.20
C VAL A 104 1.13 4.19 6.38
N ASN A 105 -0.17 4.06 6.12
CA ASN A 105 -1.19 3.76 7.12
C ASN A 105 -1.45 2.26 7.14
N VAL A 106 -1.31 1.62 8.31
CA VAL A 106 -1.48 0.17 8.47
C VAL A 106 -2.73 -0.11 9.29
N HIS A 107 -3.75 -0.64 8.63
CA HIS A 107 -5.00 -1.09 9.25
C HIS A 107 -4.91 -2.58 9.57
N VAL A 108 -4.82 -2.88 10.86
CA VAL A 108 -4.62 -4.24 11.35
C VAL A 108 -5.95 -4.86 11.80
N LYS A 109 -6.23 -6.06 11.32
CA LYS A 109 -7.26 -6.96 11.88
C LYS A 109 -6.59 -8.21 12.46
N GLY A 110 -7.08 -8.68 13.60
CA GLY A 110 -6.66 -9.96 14.16
C GLY A 110 -7.23 -11.14 13.35
N CYS A 111 -6.50 -12.25 13.28
CA CYS A 111 -7.01 -13.51 12.76
C CYS A 111 -8.18 -13.99 13.67
N GLY A 112 -9.41 -13.87 13.18
CA GLY A 112 -10.60 -14.42 13.84
C GLY A 112 -10.80 -15.87 13.42
N ARG A 113 -10.07 -16.80 14.04
CA ARG A 113 -10.38 -18.23 13.98
C ARG A 113 -11.15 -18.58 15.25
N TYR A 114 -12.46 -18.79 15.14
CA TYR A 114 -13.31 -19.43 16.14
C TYR A 114 -13.76 -20.79 15.59
#